data_AF-A0A3N5VBS7-F1
#
_entry.id   AF-A0A3N5VBS7-F1
#
_cell.length_a   1.000
_cell.length_b   1.000
_cell.length_c   1.000
_cell.angle_alpha   90.00
_cell.angle_beta   90.00
_cell.angle_gamma   90.00
#
_symmetry.space_group_name_H-M   'P 1'
#
loop_
_entity.id
_entity.type
_entity.pdbx_description
1 polymer ?
#
loop_
_entity_poly.entity_id
_entity_poly.type
_entity_poly.pdbx_seq_one_letter_code
_entity_poly.pdbx_strand_id
1 'polypeptide(L)' 'MNATPLIQWFGELTSDDIPLVGGKNASLGEMVRELAGMGVKVPDGFAITAHAYRHFIR' A
#
# COMPACT_ATOMS: atom_id res chain seq x y z
N MET A 1 -5.28 20.17 -7.31
CA MET A 1 -5.67 18.81 -6.92
C MET A 1 -4.53 17.90 -7.32
N ASN A 2 -3.87 17.24 -6.38
CA ASN A 2 -2.77 16.34 -6.72
C ASN A 2 -3.34 15.12 -7.47
N ALA A 3 -2.61 14.66 -8.49
CA ALA A 3 -2.96 13.45 -9.21
C ALA A 3 -2.98 12.25 -8.23
N THR A 4 -3.94 11.35 -8.39
CA THR A 4 -3.98 10.11 -7.62
C THR A 4 -2.73 9.28 -7.93
N PRO A 5 -1.97 8.81 -6.93
CA PRO A 5 -0.70 8.14 -7.19
C PRO A 5 -0.90 6.79 -7.87
N LEU A 6 0.08 6.40 -8.71
CA LEU A 6 0.08 5.10 -9.39
C LEU A 6 0.63 3.97 -8.52
N ILE A 7 1.51 4.31 -7.58
CA ILE A 7 2.07 3.39 -6.58
C ILE A 7 1.99 4.01 -5.19
N GLN A 8 2.03 3.17 -4.15
CA GLN A 8 2.19 3.60 -2.75
C GLN A 8 3.21 2.70 -2.05
N TRP A 9 4.12 3.27 -1.27
CA TRP A 9 5.10 2.50 -0.50
C TRP A 9 4.43 1.82 0.70
N PHE A 10 4.87 0.61 1.06
CA PHE A 10 4.25 -0.12 2.17
C PHE A 10 4.34 0.63 3.49
N GLY A 11 5.43 1.34 3.77
CA GLY A 11 5.58 2.15 4.98
C GLY A 11 4.58 3.31 5.11
N GLU A 12 3.88 3.66 4.04
CA GLU A 12 2.90 4.76 3.99
C GLU A 12 1.45 4.26 3.99
N LEU A 13 1.23 2.94 3.90
CA LEU A 13 -0.10 2.34 3.83
C LEU A 13 -0.71 2.13 5.21
N THR A 14 -2.01 2.41 5.31
CA THR A 14 -2.84 2.07 6.46
C THR A 14 -4.07 1.27 6.03
N SER A 15 -4.85 0.80 7.01
CA SER A 15 -6.15 0.19 6.75
C SER A 15 -7.15 1.11 6.02
N ASP A 16 -6.97 2.42 6.04
CA ASP A 16 -7.81 3.37 5.29
C ASP A 16 -7.55 3.29 3.77
N ASP A 17 -6.41 2.74 3.35
CA ASP A 17 -6.01 2.63 1.95
C ASP A 17 -6.58 1.39 1.24
N ILE A 18 -7.42 0.58 1.92
CA ILE A 18 -8.08 -0.60 1.32
C ILE A 18 -8.78 -0.27 -0.03
N PRO A 19 -9.53 0.84 -0.18
CA PRO A 19 -10.14 1.20 -1.46
C PRO A 19 -9.11 1.54 -2.56
N LEU A 20 -7.89 1.92 -2.17
CA LEU A 20 -6.82 2.31 -3.09
C LEU A 20 -5.95 1.12 -3.52
N VAL A 21 -5.60 0.23 -2.59
CA VAL A 21 -4.61 -0.84 -2.83
C VAL A 21 -5.10 -2.26 -2.52
N GLY A 22 -6.31 -2.40 -1.97
CA GLY A 22 -6.89 -3.67 -1.55
C GLY A 22 -6.40 -4.14 -0.17
N GLY A 23 -7.13 -5.08 0.42
CA GLY A 23 -6.92 -5.53 1.81
C GLY A 23 -5.52 -6.10 2.08
N LYS A 24 -4.95 -6.89 1.16
CA LYS A 24 -3.62 -7.50 1.35
C LYS A 24 -2.51 -6.45 1.47
N ASN A 25 -2.52 -5.44 0.61
CA ASN A 25 -1.50 -4.40 0.60
C ASN A 25 -1.65 -3.47 1.81
N ALA A 26 -2.88 -3.13 2.20
CA ALA A 26 -3.16 -2.39 3.42
C ALA A 26 -2.65 -3.15 4.66
N SER A 27 -2.93 -4.46 4.76
CA SER A 27 -2.40 -5.29 5.86
C SER A 27 -0.87 -5.39 5.86
N LEU A 28 -0.21 -5.45 4.70
CA LEU A 28 1.25 -5.40 4.63
C LEU A 28 1.80 -4.08 5.18
N GLY A 29 1.15 -2.95 4.87
CA GLY A 29 1.53 -1.64 5.44
C GLY A 29 1.42 -1.59 6.95
N GLU A 30 0.32 -2.09 7.51
CA GLU A 30 0.14 -2.23 8.96
C GLU A 30 1.22 -3.13 9.58
N MET A 31 1.56 -4.26 8.94
CA MET A 31 2.63 -5.13 9.44
C MET A 31 4.01 -4.45 9.40
N VAL A 32 4.31 -3.70 8.34
CA VAL A 32 5.57 -2.93 8.21
C VAL A 32 5.67 -1.87 9.30
N ARG A 33 4.58 -1.15 9.59
CA ARG A 33 4.56 -0.06 10.57
C ARG A 33 4.56 -0.56 12.01
N GLU A 34 3.68 -1.51 12.33
CA GLU A 34 3.39 -1.90 13.71
C GLU A 34 4.28 -3.05 14.20
N LEU A 35 4.67 -3.99 13.33
CA LEU A 35 5.40 -5.19 13.75
C LEU A 35 6.92 -5.07 13.59
N ALA A 36 7.43 -4.05 12.88
CA ALA A 36 8.87 -3.82 12.75
C ALA A 36 9.53 -3.62 14.13
N GLY A 37 8.88 -2.90 15.05
CA GLY A 37 9.33 -2.72 16.43
C GLY A 37 9.33 -4.00 17.27
N MET A 38 8.59 -5.03 16.84
CA MET A 38 8.49 -6.33 17.49
C MET A 38 9.47 -7.37 16.92
N GLY A 39 10.35 -6.97 15.99
CA GLY A 39 11.33 -7.86 15.35
C GLY A 39 10.77 -8.73 14.23
N VAL A 40 9.51 -8.53 13.83
CA VAL A 40 8.94 -9.19 12.65
C VAL A 40 9.51 -8.54 11.40
N LYS A 41 10.13 -9.35 10.54
CA LYS A 41 10.75 -8.88 9.29
C LYS A 41 9.76 -9.03 8.14
N VAL A 42 9.21 -7.91 7.69
CA VAL A 42 8.41 -7.82 6.47
C VAL A 42 9.29 -7.24 5.37
N PRO A 43 9.39 -7.86 4.19
CA PRO A 43 10.09 -7.28 3.06
C PRO A 43 9.47 -5.94 2.65
N ASP A 44 10.32 -4.96 2.36
CA ASP A 44 9.86 -3.66 1.86
C ASP A 44 9.39 -3.78 0.39
N GLY A 45 8.62 -2.79 -0.04
CA GLY A 45 8.05 -2.75 -1.39
C GLY A 45 6.99 -1.67 -1.57
N PHE A 46 6.24 -1.80 -2.67
CA PHE A 46 5.17 -0.89 -3.03
C PHE A 46 3.97 -1.65 -3.59
N ALA A 47 2.80 -1.04 -3.47
CA ALA A 47 1.56 -1.50 -4.08
C ALA A 47 1.24 -0.67 -5.33
N ILE A 48 0.80 -1.33 -6.41
CA ILE A 48 0.15 -0.66 -7.53
C ILE A 48 -1.26 -0.29 -7.10
N THR A 49 -1.67 0.96 -7.32
CA THR A 49 -3.00 1.42 -6.93
C THR A 49 -4.07 0.94 -7.91
N ALA A 50 -5.30 0.84 -7.44
CA ALA A 50 -6.47 0.60 -8.28
C ALA A 50 -6.62 1.71 -9.34
N HIS A 51 -6.13 2.92 -9.07
CA HIS A 51 -6.06 4.00 -10.06
C HIS A 51 -5.09 3.65 -11.20
N ALA A 52 -3.88 3.17 -10.89
CA ALA A 52 -2.93 2.72 -11.91
C ALA A 52 -3.48 1.58 -12.76
N TYR A 53 -4.14 0.59 -12.15
CA TYR A 53 -4.78 -0.48 -12.91
C TYR A 53 -5.84 0.07 -13.89
N ARG A 54 -6.72 0.96 -13.43
CA ARG A 54 -7.72 1.62 -14.29
C ARG A 54 -7.11 2.50 -15.38
N HIS A 55 -5.95 3.10 -15.13
CA HIS A 55 -5.23 3.87 -16.13
C HIS A 55 -4.65 2.96 -17.23
N PHE A 56 -4.12 1.80 -16.85
CA PHE A 56 -3.50 0.85 -17.78
C PHE A 56 -4.50 0.15 -18.72
N ILE A 57 -5.68 -0.23 -18.21
CA ILE A 57 -6.67 -1.00 -19.00
C ILE A 57 -7.58 -0.13 -19.90
N ARG A 58 -7.39 1.18 -19.89
CA ARG A 58 -8.18 2.13 -20.69
C ARG A 58 -7.63 2.32 -22.08
#